data_AF-A0A609Q4W3-F1
#
_entry.id   AF-A0A609Q4W3-F1
#
_cell.length_a   1.000
_cell.length_b   1.000
_cell.length_c   1.000
_cell.angle_alpha   90.00
_cell.angle_beta   90.00
_cell.angle_gamma   90.00
#
_symmetry.space_group_name_H-M   'P 1'
#
loop_
_entity.id
_entity.type
_entity.pdbx_description
1 polymer ?
#
loop_
_entity_poly.entity_id
_entity_poly.type
_entity_poly.pdbx_seq_one_letter_code
_entity_poly.pdbx_strand_id
1 'polypeptide(L)'
;MAKYEVVRPWFGVKVGDVVEFKELHPALKSNVRLMRGEAGGELRPATPDAGTDAKSRKEIIAARLTELGIEFKGNLGAEKLSELLPDGELEKLFPAE
;
A
#
# COMPACT_ATOMS: atom_id res chain seq x y z
N MET A 1 0.82 -21.03 -20.62
CA MET A 1 1.83 -20.26 -21.36
C MET A 1 2.30 -19.13 -20.46
N ALA A 2 3.58 -18.79 -20.47
CA ALA A 2 4.10 -17.74 -19.60
C ALA A 2 3.82 -16.37 -20.24
N LYS A 3 3.27 -15.44 -19.46
CA LYS A 3 3.04 -14.05 -19.85
C LYS A 3 4.26 -13.23 -19.55
N TYR A 4 4.65 -12.39 -20.51
CA TYR A 4 5.75 -11.47 -20.35
C TYR A 4 5.33 -10.07 -20.73
N GLU A 5 5.82 -9.09 -19.99
CA GLU A 5 5.75 -7.68 -20.32
C GLU A 5 6.95 -7.30 -21.18
N VAL A 6 6.71 -6.49 -22.20
CA VAL A 6 7.76 -6.01 -23.10
C VAL A 6 8.44 -4.80 -22.49
N VAL A 7 9.73 -4.94 -22.19
CA VAL A 7 10.58 -3.87 -21.61
C VAL A 7 11.36 -3.14 -22.70
N ARG A 8 11.74 -3.82 -23.78
CA ARG A 8 12.38 -3.19 -24.95
C ARG A 8 11.60 -3.53 -26.21
N PRO A 9 11.20 -2.53 -27.01
CA PRO A 9 10.38 -2.77 -28.19
C PRO A 9 11.17 -3.51 -29.28
N TRP A 10 10.44 -4.16 -30.18
CA TRP A 10 11.00 -4.75 -31.40
C TRP A 10 9.95 -4.67 -32.52
N PHE A 11 10.23 -5.31 -33.66
CA PHE A 11 9.36 -5.22 -34.84
C PHE A 11 7.91 -5.60 -34.52
N GLY A 12 7.03 -4.61 -34.54
CA GLY A 12 5.60 -4.76 -34.29
C GLY A 12 5.16 -4.82 -32.83
N VAL A 13 6.08 -4.71 -31.86
CA VAL A 13 5.77 -4.83 -30.42
C VAL A 13 6.30 -3.62 -29.66
N LYS A 14 5.43 -2.98 -28.86
CA LYS A 14 5.72 -1.77 -28.10
C LYS A 14 6.07 -2.10 -26.64
N VAL A 15 6.69 -1.14 -25.95
CA VAL A 15 6.95 -1.25 -24.51
C VAL A 15 5.61 -1.27 -23.75
N GLY A 16 5.50 -2.15 -22.76
CA GLY A 16 4.29 -2.36 -21.97
C GLY A 16 3.30 -3.37 -22.56
N ASP A 17 3.52 -3.84 -23.80
CA ASP A 17 2.69 -4.90 -24.38
C ASP A 17 2.88 -6.20 -23.60
N VAL A 18 1.80 -6.99 -23.48
CA VAL A 18 1.84 -8.31 -22.85
C VAL A 18 1.83 -9.38 -23.93
N VAL A 19 2.88 -10.19 -23.96
CA VAL A 19 3.07 -11.27 -24.93
C VAL A 19 3.11 -12.62 -24.23
N GLU A 20 2.50 -13.62 -24.86
CA GLU A 20 2.48 -15.00 -24.37
C GLU A 20 3.43 -15.86 -25.19
N PHE A 21 4.37 -16.52 -24.50
CA PHE A 21 5.27 -17.48 -25.14
C PHE A 21 5.04 -18.89 -24.61
N LYS A 22 5.05 -19.86 -25.53
CA LYS A 22 5.13 -21.28 -25.20
C LYS A 22 6.54 -21.64 -24.71
N GLU A 23 7.56 -21.09 -25.36
CA GLU A 23 8.97 -21.19 -25.01
C GLU A 23 9.66 -19.86 -25.34
N LEU A 24 10.47 -19.34 -24.42
CA LEU A 24 11.13 -18.05 -24.60
C LEU A 24 12.48 -18.23 -25.30
N HIS A 25 12.59 -17.72 -26.53
CA HIS A 25 13.85 -17.75 -27.28
C HIS A 25 14.92 -16.86 -26.61
N PRO A 26 16.19 -17.29 -26.52
CA PRO A 26 17.26 -16.52 -25.86
C PRO A 26 17.40 -15.07 -26.35
N ALA A 27 17.17 -14.82 -27.64
CA ALA A 27 17.23 -13.48 -28.23
C ALA A 27 16.19 -12.49 -27.65
N LEU A 28 15.03 -12.98 -27.20
CA LEU A 28 13.95 -12.13 -26.66
C LEU A 28 14.06 -11.93 -25.15
N LYS A 29 14.95 -12.66 -24.46
CA LYS A 29 15.09 -12.62 -23.00
C LYS A 29 15.43 -11.23 -22.47
N SER A 30 16.21 -10.45 -23.21
CA SER A 30 16.56 -9.07 -22.85
C SER A 30 15.46 -8.06 -23.13
N ASN A 31 14.45 -8.43 -23.91
CA ASN A 31 13.36 -7.56 -24.33
C ASN A 31 12.12 -7.73 -23.47
N VAL A 32 12.01 -8.84 -22.74
CA VAL A 32 10.80 -9.20 -22.01
C VAL A 32 11.07 -9.51 -20.54
N ARG A 33 10.12 -9.17 -19.68
CA ARG A 33 10.12 -9.47 -18.26
C ARG A 33 8.96 -10.38 -17.92
N LEU A 34 9.21 -11.46 -17.18
CA LEU A 34 8.15 -12.37 -16.77
C LEU A 34 7.15 -11.62 -15.87
N MET A 35 5.88 -11.63 -16.27
CA MET A 35 4.79 -11.04 -15.48
C MET A 35 4.46 -11.98 -14.32
N ARG A 36 4.93 -11.64 -13.11
CA ARG A 36 4.49 -12.29 -11.86
C ARG A 36 3.18 -11.65 -11.38
N GLY A 37 2.08 -11.91 -12.08
CA GLY A 37 0.73 -11.50 -11.66
C GLY A 37 0.56 -10.00 -11.32
N GLU A 38 -0.56 -9.65 -10.69
CA GLU A 38 -0.96 -8.29 -10.29
C GLU A 38 -0.04 -7.64 -9.21
N ALA A 39 1.12 -8.23 -8.94
CA ALA A 39 2.06 -7.86 -7.89
C ALA A 39 3.50 -7.70 -8.43
N GLY A 40 3.65 -7.06 -9.59
CA GLY A 40 4.93 -6.89 -10.32
C GLY A 40 6.00 -6.03 -9.65
N GLY A 41 5.77 -5.60 -8.42
CA GLY A 41 6.77 -5.05 -7.51
C GLY A 41 6.10 -4.75 -6.18
N GLU A 42 6.56 -5.38 -5.10
CA GLU A 42 6.34 -4.80 -3.77
C GLU A 42 6.86 -3.36 -3.83
N LEU A 43 5.95 -2.39 -3.88
CA LEU A 43 6.30 -0.98 -3.78
C LEU A 43 6.75 -0.77 -2.35
N ARG A 44 8.05 -0.89 -2.11
CA ARG A 44 8.63 -0.50 -0.82
C ARG A 44 8.61 1.03 -0.79
N PRO A 45 7.79 1.65 0.08
CA PRO A 45 7.81 3.10 0.21
C PRO A 45 9.22 3.55 0.60
N ALA A 46 9.70 4.66 0.04
CA ALA A 46 11.02 5.21 0.34
C ALA A 46 11.18 5.61 1.82
N THR A 47 10.07 5.70 2.54
CA THR A 47 10.00 5.91 3.99
C THR A 47 9.27 4.71 4.60
N PRO A 48 9.95 3.85 5.38
CA PRO A 48 9.37 2.63 5.94
C PRO A 48 8.09 2.86 6.76
N ASP A 49 7.98 4.02 7.43
CA ASP A 49 6.83 4.41 8.27
C ASP A 49 5.69 5.13 7.51
N ALA A 50 5.86 5.44 6.22
CA ALA A 50 4.84 6.13 5.42
C ALA A 50 3.99 5.17 4.57
N GLY A 51 3.87 3.92 4.99
CA GLY A 51 2.93 2.96 4.40
C GLY A 51 1.50 3.24 4.85
N THR A 52 0.52 2.95 4.00
CA THR A 52 -0.92 2.94 4.34
C THR A 52 -1.32 1.88 5.38
N ASP A 53 -0.35 1.08 5.85
CA ASP A 53 -0.52 0.06 6.89
C ASP A 53 -0.51 0.63 8.32
N ALA A 54 0.18 1.76 8.53
CA ALA A 54 0.18 2.45 9.82
C ALA A 54 -1.10 3.30 9.93
N LYS A 55 -2.13 2.79 10.59
CA LYS A 55 -3.33 3.58 10.95
C LYS A 55 -2.88 4.88 11.60
N SER A 56 -3.28 6.01 11.03
CA SER A 56 -2.91 7.32 11.54
C SER A 56 -3.33 7.43 13.01
N ARG A 57 -2.60 8.18 13.84
CA ARG A 57 -2.97 8.47 15.24
C ARG A 57 -4.44 8.87 15.39
N LYS A 58 -4.95 9.64 14.42
CA LYS A 58 -6.36 10.02 14.31
C LYS A 58 -7.32 8.83 14.16
N GLU A 59 -6.97 7.86 13.32
CA GLU A 59 -7.80 6.67 13.04
C GLU A 59 -7.85 5.73 14.24
N ILE A 60 -6.74 5.59 14.97
CA ILE A 60 -6.68 4.80 16.20
C ILE A 60 -7.60 5.40 17.27
N ILE A 61 -7.52 6.72 17.47
CA ILE A 61 -8.38 7.46 18.41
C ILE A 61 -9.85 7.38 17.98
N ALA A 62 -10.13 7.60 16.69
CA ALA A 62 -11.48 7.52 16.13
C ALA A 62 -12.11 6.12 16.29
N ALA A 63 -11.33 5.06 16.07
CA ALA A 63 -11.77 3.69 16.29
C ALA A 63 -12.12 3.46 17.77
N ARG A 64 -11.28 3.92 18.70
CA ARG A 64 -11.54 3.79 20.14
C ARG A 64 -12.78 4.57 20.60
N LEU A 65 -12.97 5.79 20.11
CA LEU A 65 -14.19 6.57 20.39
C LEU A 65 -15.45 5.86 19.88
N THR A 66 -15.36 5.23 18.70
CA THR A 66 -16.45 4.43 18.14
C THR A 66 -16.75 3.19 18.99
N GLU A 67 -15.71 2.50 19.48
CA GLU A 67 -15.86 1.36 20.40
C GLU A 67 -16.52 1.76 21.74
N LEU A 68 -16.21 2.95 22.25
CA LEU A 68 -16.80 3.49 23.47
C LEU A 68 -18.20 4.09 23.25
N GLY A 69 -18.70 4.13 22.01
CA GLY A 69 -20.00 4.70 21.67
C GLY A 69 -20.05 6.22 21.77
N ILE A 70 -18.90 6.90 21.67
CA ILE A 70 -18.80 8.35 21.74
C ILE A 70 -18.87 8.92 20.31
N GLU A 71 -19.93 9.67 20.02
CA GLU A 71 -20.09 10.35 18.74
C GLU A 71 -19.10 11.53 18.62
N PHE A 72 -18.32 11.55 17.54
CA PHE A 72 -17.38 12.63 17.24
C PHE A 72 -17.57 13.14 15.81
N LYS A 73 -17.23 14.41 15.57
CA LYS A 73 -17.24 14.96 14.22
C LYS A 73 -15.99 14.51 13.46
N GLY A 74 -16.17 13.86 12.30
CA GLY A 74 -15.06 13.33 11.49
C GLY A 74 -14.06 14.38 10.97
N ASN A 75 -14.42 15.66 11.02
CA ASN A 75 -13.53 16.77 10.69
C ASN A 75 -12.58 17.20 11.83
N LEU A 76 -12.73 16.63 13.03
CA LEU A 76 -11.87 16.94 14.17
C LEU A 76 -10.45 16.40 13.94
N GLY A 77 -9.45 17.18 14.38
CA GLY A 77 -8.05 16.77 14.39
C GLY A 77 -7.77 15.77 15.52
N ALA A 78 -6.61 15.11 15.47
CA ALA A 78 -6.22 14.11 16.47
C ALA A 78 -6.27 14.65 17.91
N GLU A 79 -5.87 15.91 18.13
CA GLU A 79 -5.88 16.56 19.45
C GLU A 79 -7.30 16.64 20.05
N LYS A 80 -8.27 17.14 19.27
CA LYS A 80 -9.67 17.27 19.75
C LYS A 80 -10.37 15.93 19.92
N LEU A 81 -10.01 14.93 19.12
CA LEU A 81 -10.52 13.56 19.33
C LEU A 81 -9.91 12.94 20.58
N SER A 82 -8.67 13.30 20.89
CA SER A 82 -7.96 12.78 22.06
C SER A 82 -8.51 13.35 23.38
N GLU A 83 -9.05 14.57 23.36
CA GLU A 83 -9.77 15.17 24.49
C GLU A 83 -11.14 14.53 24.77
N LEU A 84 -11.75 13.88 23.77
CA LEU A 84 -13.02 13.17 23.93
C LEU A 84 -12.83 11.77 24.51
N LEU A 85 -11.59 11.26 24.55
CA LEU A 85 -11.28 10.01 25.22
C LEU A 85 -11.29 10.22 26.73
N PRO A 86 -11.78 9.25 27.52
CA PRO A 86 -11.63 9.26 28.97
C PRO A 86 -10.16 9.34 29.39
N ASP A 87 -9.88 10.05 30.49
CA ASP A 87 -8.53 10.19 31.05
C ASP A 87 -7.87 8.81 31.25
N GLY A 88 -6.65 8.65 30.71
CA GLY A 88 -5.86 7.41 30.76
C GLY A 88 -6.09 6.41 29.61
N GLU A 89 -7.12 6.57 28.76
CA GLU A 89 -7.27 5.72 27.56
C GLU A 89 -6.28 6.13 26.46
N LEU A 90 -5.95 7.41 26.36
CA LEU A 90 -4.96 7.92 25.40
C LEU A 90 -3.55 7.36 25.68
N GLU A 91 -3.16 7.28 26.95
CA GLU A 91 -1.86 6.72 27.37
C GLU A 91 -1.78 5.20 27.14
N LYS A 92 -2.92 4.48 27.20
CA LYS A 92 -2.97 3.06 26.80
C LYS A 92 -2.81 2.88 25.30
N LEU A 93 -3.32 3.82 24.49
CA LEU A 93 -3.23 3.77 23.03
C LEU A 93 -1.86 4.24 22.51
N PHE A 94 -1.23 5.19 23.21
CA PHE A 94 0.09 5.74 22.87
C PHE A 94 0.96 5.76 24.14
N PRO A 95 1.49 4.61 24.57
CA PRO A 95 2.46 4.59 25.66
C PRO A 95 3.67 5.42 25.25
N ALA A 96 4.06 6.39 26.07
CA ALA A 96 5.34 7.06 25.91
C ALA A 96 6.43 6.03 26.18
N GLU A 97 7.25 5.75 25.16
CA GLU A 97 8.48 4.96 25.31
C GLU A 97 9.48 5.65 26.25
#